data_AF-A0A7Y2UP53-F1
#
_entry.id   AF-A0A7Y2UP53-F1
#
_cell.length_a   1.000
_cell.length_b   1.000
_cell.length_c   1.000
_cell.angle_alpha   90.00
_cell.angle_beta   90.00
_cell.angle_gamma   90.00
#
_symmetry.space_group_name_H-M   'P 1'
#
loop_
_entity.id
_entity.type
_entity.pdbx_description
1 polymer ?
#
loop_
_entity_poly.entity_id
_entity_poly.type
_entity_poly.pdbx_seq_one_letter_code
_entity_poly.pdbx_strand_id
1 'polypeptide(L)'
;RTEFEYEIPVADAKNLLNELCEQPIIEKKRYKIEYRGFVWEVDEFFGENEGLVVAEIELESEDQTFETPEWVGEEVTGDPRYFNSNLIKNPFIKWK
;
A
#
# COMPACT_ATOMS: atom_id res chain seq x y z
N ARG A 1 -18.41 1.45 1.33
CA ARG A 1 -17.86 0.69 2.49
C ARG A 1 -17.80 1.66 3.65
N THR A 2 -18.15 1.25 4.87
CA THR A 2 -17.97 2.10 6.05
C THR A 2 -16.59 1.82 6.63
N GLU A 3 -15.85 2.89 6.92
CA GLU A 3 -14.52 2.84 7.51
C GLU A 3 -14.52 3.59 8.84
N PHE A 4 -13.80 3.05 9.82
CA PHE A 4 -13.68 3.61 11.16
C PHE A 4 -12.21 3.59 11.55
N GLU A 5 -11.66 4.75 11.91
CA GLU A 5 -10.28 4.90 12.35
C GLU A 5 -10.25 5.54 13.75
N TYR A 6 -9.59 4.89 14.70
CA TYR A 6 -9.43 5.36 16.07
C TYR A 6 -8.23 4.68 16.73
N GLU A 7 -7.64 5.35 17.71
CA GLU A 7 -6.51 4.80 18.47
C GLU A 7 -6.95 3.61 19.33
N ILE A 8 -6.11 2.57 19.36
CA ILE A 8 -6.30 1.39 20.20
C ILE A 8 -5.04 1.10 21.03
N PRO A 9 -5.16 0.45 22.20
CA PRO A 9 -4.02 -0.03 22.96
C PRO A 9 -3.13 -0.98 22.15
N VAL A 10 -1.82 -0.90 22.34
CA VAL A 10 -0.85 -1.76 21.65
C VAL A 10 -1.09 -3.25 21.90
N ALA A 11 -1.57 -3.62 23.09
CA ALA A 11 -1.90 -5.00 23.42
C ALA A 11 -3.04 -5.53 22.56
N ASP A 12 -4.08 -4.72 22.35
CA ASP A 12 -5.23 -5.07 21.52
C ASP A 12 -4.80 -5.17 20.06
N ALA A 13 -4.01 -4.22 19.57
CA ALA A 13 -3.46 -4.25 18.21
C ALA A 13 -2.69 -5.56 17.93
N LYS A 14 -1.84 -5.99 18.86
CA LYS A 14 -1.11 -7.27 18.75
C LYS A 14 -2.06 -8.48 18.73
N ASN A 15 -3.11 -8.45 19.55
CA ASN A 15 -4.10 -9.53 19.55
C ASN A 15 -4.86 -9.59 18.21
N LEU A 16 -5.31 -8.44 17.68
CA LEU A 16 -5.96 -8.38 16.37
C LEU A 16 -5.04 -8.94 15.26
N LEU A 17 -3.77 -8.53 15.24
CA LEU A 17 -2.79 -8.99 14.25
C LEU A 17 -2.54 -10.50 14.30
N ASN A 18 -2.52 -11.08 15.50
CA ASN A 18 -2.21 -12.50 15.68
C ASN A 18 -3.43 -13.41 15.50
N GLU A 19 -4.61 -12.96 15.93
CA GLU A 19 -5.79 -13.83 16.05
C GLU A 19 -6.83 -13.61 14.95
N LEU A 20 -6.85 -12.45 14.29
CA LEU A 20 -7.90 -12.08 13.31
C LEU A 20 -7.37 -11.78 11.91
N CYS A 21 -6.14 -11.29 11.78
CA CYS A 21 -5.57 -10.98 10.47
C CYS A 21 -5.19 -12.26 9.72
N GLU A 22 -5.54 -12.30 8.43
CA GLU A 22 -5.09 -13.33 7.51
C GLU A 22 -3.56 -13.26 7.38
N GLN A 23 -2.92 -14.43 7.43
CA GLN A 23 -1.47 -14.57 7.31
C GLN A 23 -1.11 -14.89 5.84
N PRO A 24 0.02 -14.39 5.32
CA PRO A 24 1.01 -13.56 6.00
C PRO A 24 0.57 -12.09 6.14
N ILE A 25 1.05 -11.43 7.20
CA ILE A 25 0.84 -9.98 7.39
C ILE A 25 1.59 -9.22 6.29
N ILE A 26 0.94 -8.20 5.73
CA ILE A 26 1.63 -7.21 4.89
C ILE A 26 2.38 -6.25 5.79
N GLU A 27 3.70 -6.27 5.68
CA GLU A 27 4.58 -5.32 6.32
C GLU A 27 5.10 -4.33 5.27
N LYS A 28 4.98 -3.03 5.55
CA LYS A 28 5.46 -1.98 4.65
C LYS A 28 5.84 -0.72 5.41
N LYS A 29 6.72 0.07 4.81
CA LYS A 29 7.06 1.42 5.27
C LYS A 29 6.56 2.41 4.23
N ARG A 30 5.65 3.27 4.66
CA ARG A 30 5.06 4.32 3.84
C ARG A 30 5.85 5.62 3.99
N TYR A 31 6.35 6.13 2.87
CA TYR A 31 6.98 7.44 2.76
C TYR A 31 5.99 8.40 2.09
N LYS A 32 5.91 9.63 2.59
CA LYS A 32 5.11 10.70 1.97
C LYS A 32 6.06 11.68 1.30
N ILE A 33 5.94 11.83 -0.02
CA ILE A 33 6.79 12.69 -0.83
C ILE A 33 5.91 13.75 -1.48
N GLU A 34 6.16 15.01 -1.15
CA GLU A 34 5.52 16.13 -1.83
C GLU A 34 6.15 16.35 -3.20
N TYR A 35 5.33 16.36 -4.24
CA TYR A 35 5.76 16.67 -5.60
C TYR A 35 4.70 17.50 -6.31
N ARG A 36 5.08 18.73 -6.68
CA ARG A 36 4.25 19.67 -7.46
C ARG A 36 2.82 19.84 -6.94
N GLY A 37 2.67 19.93 -5.61
CA GLY A 37 1.38 20.15 -4.96
C GLY A 37 0.58 18.89 -4.66
N PHE A 38 1.11 17.71 -5.00
CA PHE A 38 0.53 16.42 -4.65
C PHE A 38 1.40 15.68 -3.64
N VAL A 39 0.77 14.87 -2.80
CA VAL A 39 1.47 13.96 -1.89
C VAL A 39 1.44 12.57 -2.51
N TRP A 40 2.63 12.05 -2.80
CA TRP A 40 2.82 10.67 -3.22
C TRP A 40 3.10 9.81 -2.00
N GLU A 41 2.33 8.75 -1.83
CA GLU A 41 2.54 7.73 -0.81
C GLU A 41 3.33 6.57 -1.42
N VAL A 42 4.61 6.47 -1.07
CA VAL A 42 5.51 5.43 -1.55
C VAL A 42 5.61 4.34 -0.49
N ASP A 43 5.11 3.15 -0.81
CA ASP A 43 5.15 1.97 0.03
C ASP A 43 6.31 1.06 -0.37
N GLU A 44 7.26 0.90 0.55
CA GLU A 44 8.31 -0.13 0.48
C GLU A 44 7.82 -1.36 1.26
N PHE A 45 7.61 -2.48 0.56
CA PHE A 45 7.09 -3.71 1.16
C PHE A 45 8.21 -4.62 1.66
N PHE A 46 7.93 -5.37 2.73
CA PHE A 46 8.84 -6.31 3.39
C PHE A 46 8.24 -7.72 3.48
N GLY A 47 9.00 -8.65 4.06
CA GLY A 47 8.57 -10.03 4.29
C GLY A 47 8.33 -10.78 2.97
N GLU A 48 7.18 -11.44 2.83
CA GLU A 48 6.85 -12.14 1.56
C GLU A 48 6.61 -11.18 0.36
N ASN A 49 6.60 -9.86 0.60
CA ASN A 49 6.50 -8.85 -0.46
C ASN A 49 7.79 -8.03 -0.62
N GLU A 50 8.92 -8.50 -0.08
CA GLU A 50 10.20 -7.81 -0.16
C GLU A 50 10.64 -7.56 -1.62
N GLY A 51 11.13 -6.34 -1.88
CA GLY A 51 11.57 -5.87 -3.20
C GLY A 51 10.47 -5.18 -4.01
N LEU A 52 9.21 -5.21 -3.56
CA LEU A 52 8.13 -4.44 -4.15
C LEU A 52 8.11 -3.02 -3.58
N VAL A 53 8.11 -2.03 -4.47
CA VAL A 53 7.87 -0.62 -4.14
C VAL A 53 6.71 -0.12 -4.98
N VAL A 54 5.68 0.43 -4.35
CA VAL A 54 4.50 0.98 -5.02
C VAL A 54 4.33 2.44 -4.63
N ALA A 55 4.04 3.29 -5.61
CA ALA A 55 3.71 4.69 -5.37
C ALA A 55 2.24 4.93 -5.68
N GLU A 56 1.53 5.51 -4.73
CA GLU A 56 0.12 5.86 -4.83
C GLU A 56 -0.03 7.38 -4.70
N ILE A 57 -0.98 7.94 -5.45
CA ILE A 57 -1.36 9.35 -5.39
C ILE A 57 -2.88 9.42 -5.26
N GLU A 58 -3.36 10.18 -4.29
CA GLU A 58 -4.79 10.46 -4.16
C GLU A 58 -5.15 11.71 -4.98
N LEU A 59 -6.20 11.60 -5.78
CA LEU A 59 -6.76 12.69 -6.58
C LEU A 59 -8.18 12.98 -6.10
N GLU A 60 -8.60 14.24 -6.18
CA GLU A 60 -9.97 14.67 -5.88
C GLU A 60 -10.96 14.19 -6.94
N SER A 61 -10.49 13.92 -8.17
CA SER A 61 -11.29 13.36 -9.27
C SER A 61 -10.41 12.64 -10.28
N GLU A 62 -10.99 11.73 -11.05
CA GLU A 62 -10.28 10.96 -12.10
C GLU A 62 -9.72 11.84 -13.23
N ASP A 63 -10.36 12.98 -13.51
CA ASP A 63 -9.94 13.93 -14.55
C ASP A 63 -8.86 14.92 -14.07
N GLN A 64 -8.46 14.86 -12.81
CA GLN A 64 -7.48 15.76 -12.25
C GLN A 64 -6.11 15.52 -12.88
N THR A 65 -5.57 16.54 -13.54
CA THR A 65 -4.23 16.48 -14.11
C THR A 65 -3.19 16.58 -13.01
N PHE A 66 -2.19 15.70 -13.04
CA PHE A 66 -1.03 15.74 -12.18
C PHE A 66 0.23 15.48 -13.00
N GLU A 67 1.38 15.81 -12.44
CA GLU A 67 2.67 15.52 -13.06
C GLU A 67 3.32 14.32 -12.38
N THR A 68 3.82 13.40 -13.20
CA THR A 68 4.48 12.18 -12.72
C THR A 68 5.96 12.46 -12.44
N PRO A 69 6.46 12.18 -11.22
CA PRO A 69 7.89 12.23 -10.92
C PRO A 69 8.70 11.24 -11.76
N GLU A 70 9.96 11.55 -12.08
CA GLU A 70 10.83 10.69 -12.91
C GLU A 70 11.14 9.32 -12.29
N TRP A 71 10.99 9.18 -10.98
CA TRP A 71 11.22 7.93 -10.25
C TRP A 71 10.01 6.99 -10.26
N VAL A 72 8.84 7.46 -10.68
CA VAL A 72 7.65 6.61 -10.84
C VAL A 72 7.81 5.77 -12.10
N GLY A 73 7.64 4.46 -11.93
CA GLY A 73 7.79 3.49 -13.00
C GLY A 73 6.49 3.26 -13.79
N GLU A 74 6.21 1.98 -14.05
CA GLU A 74 5.01 1.54 -14.76
C GLU A 74 3.73 1.91 -13.98
N GLU A 75 2.72 2.41 -14.71
CA GLU A 75 1.40 2.61 -14.14
C GLU A 75 0.70 1.27 -13.97
N VAL A 76 0.39 0.93 -12.72
CA VAL A 76 -0.27 -0.33 -12.33
C VAL A 76 -1.68 -0.11 -11.78
N THR A 77 -2.25 1.08 -12.03
CA THR A 77 -3.61 1.44 -11.62
C THR A 77 -4.61 0.40 -12.11
N GLY A 78 -5.40 -0.16 -11.19
CA GLY A 78 -6.41 -1.17 -11.52
C GLY A 78 -5.87 -2.58 -11.79
N ASP A 79 -4.55 -2.81 -11.76
CA ASP A 79 -4.00 -4.16 -11.82
C ASP A 79 -4.25 -4.89 -10.48
N PRO A 80 -5.08 -5.94 -10.47
CA PRO A 80 -5.43 -6.61 -9.22
C PRO A 80 -4.22 -7.22 -8.51
N ARG A 81 -3.12 -7.53 -9.22
CA ARG A 81 -1.93 -8.13 -8.61
C ARG A 81 -1.37 -7.26 -7.49
N TYR A 82 -1.41 -5.93 -7.65
CA TYR A 82 -0.83 -4.97 -6.71
C TYR A 82 -1.77 -4.61 -5.55
N PHE A 83 -3.01 -5.13 -5.52
CA PHE A 83 -3.91 -4.88 -4.39
C PHE A 83 -3.45 -5.63 -3.15
N ASN A 84 -3.48 -5.00 -1.98
CA ASN A 84 -3.09 -5.63 -0.70
C ASN A 84 -3.81 -6.96 -0.45
N SER A 85 -5.11 -7.06 -0.79
CA SER A 85 -5.89 -8.29 -0.64
C SER A 85 -5.39 -9.45 -1.52
N ASN A 86 -4.72 -9.14 -2.63
CA ASN A 86 -4.11 -10.12 -3.52
C ASN A 86 -2.63 -10.35 -3.19
N LEU A 87 -1.91 -9.34 -2.70
CA LEU A 87 -0.54 -9.49 -2.18
C LEU A 87 -0.47 -10.42 -0.98
N ILE A 88 -1.51 -10.51 -0.15
CA ILE A 88 -1.58 -11.54 0.91
C ILE A 88 -1.67 -12.95 0.31
N LYS A 89 -2.49 -13.13 -0.73
CA LYS A 89 -2.79 -14.44 -1.34
C LYS A 89 -1.69 -14.95 -2.26
N ASN A 90 -1.10 -14.05 -3.04
CA ASN A 90 0.01 -14.32 -3.93
C ASN A 90 1.09 -13.23 -3.75
N PRO A 91 1.93 -13.37 -2.72
CA PRO A 91 2.97 -12.38 -2.42
C PRO A 91 3.96 -12.19 -3.55
N PHE A 92 4.56 -11.01 -3.59
CA PHE A 92 5.44 -10.56 -4.68
C PHE A 92 6.58 -11.54 -4.99
N ILE A 93 7.17 -12.17 -3.97
CA ILE A 93 8.25 -13.15 -4.16
C ILE A 93 7.82 -14.38 -4.99
N LYS A 94 6.52 -14.63 -5.15
CA LYS A 94 5.95 -15.75 -5.92
C LYS A 94 5.56 -15.35 -7.34
N TRP A 95 5.70 -14.08 -7.70
CA TRP A 95 5.39 -13.60 -9.05
C TRP A 95 6.46 -14.15 -10.01
N LYS A 96 6.02 -14.54 -11.22
CA LYS A 96 6.87 -15.13 -12.26
C LYS A 96 7.14 -14.15 -13.37
#